data_AF-A0A164AMI4-F1
#
_entry.id   AF-A0A164AMI4-F1
#
_cell.length_a   1.000
_cell.length_b   1.000
_cell.length_c   1.000
_cell.angle_alpha   90.00
_cell.angle_beta   90.00
_cell.angle_gamma   90.00
#
_symmetry.space_group_name_H-M   'P 1'
#
loop_
_entity.id
_entity.type
_entity.pdbx_description
1 polymer ?
#
loop_
_entity_poly.entity_id
_entity_poly.type
_entity_poly.pdbx_seq_one_letter_code
_entity_poly.pdbx_strand_id
1 'polypeptide(L)'
;MLTNQEQAEALREWLERWGLRPRQIKILCDDAVFARNGSPNGSVTGDFKMAGVPLQPVGKNVATLEAGLGALKSRLSSTRKNFTAPWLTWSTRCAAWEATVPSLSRDPSNVERIASGQADHACDAGRYAVIWSNTKWLTGQTDVRVW
;
A
#
# COMPACT_ATOMS: atom_id res chain seq x y z
N MET A 1 2.68 15.91 -14.50
CA MET A 1 2.67 14.51 -14.00
C MET A 1 4.09 14.00 -14.09
N LEU A 2 4.63 13.39 -13.03
CA LEU A 2 6.00 12.87 -13.02
C LEU A 2 6.10 11.62 -13.90
N THR A 3 7.19 11.50 -14.64
CA THR A 3 7.58 10.26 -15.35
C THR A 3 7.86 9.12 -14.35
N ASN A 4 7.85 7.87 -14.83
CA ASN A 4 8.19 6.71 -13.99
C ASN A 4 9.59 6.83 -13.37
N GLN A 5 10.53 7.43 -14.09
CA GLN A 5 11.89 7.67 -13.62
C GLN A 5 11.92 8.72 -12.50
N GLU A 6 11.25 9.86 -12.68
CA GLU A 6 11.15 10.91 -11.65
C GLU A 6 10.43 10.40 -10.39
N GLN A 7 9.41 9.54 -10.55
CA GLN A 7 8.76 8.89 -9.42
C GLN A 7 9.70 7.93 -8.67
N ALA A 8 10.51 7.16 -9.40
CA ALA A 8 11.51 6.29 -8.79
C ALA A 8 12.62 7.08 -8.07
N GLU A 9 13.04 8.22 -8.62
CA GLU A 9 13.96 9.16 -7.97
C GLU A 9 13.38 9.71 -6.66
N ALA A 10 12.13 10.19 -6.68
CA ALA A 10 11.45 10.66 -5.48
C ALA A 10 11.34 9.57 -4.39
N LEU A 11 11.06 8.31 -4.78
CA LEU A 11 11.05 7.19 -3.84
C LEU A 11 12.43 6.93 -3.23
N ARG A 12 13.51 6.99 -4.02
CA ARG A 12 14.88 6.82 -3.49
C ARG A 12 15.22 7.89 -2.47
N GLU A 13 14.90 9.14 -2.79
CA GLU A 13 15.12 10.27 -1.87
C GLU A 13 14.34 10.10 -0.57
N TRP A 14 13.08 9.66 -0.64
CA TRP A 14 12.28 9.38 0.56
C TRP A 14 12.86 8.25 1.41
N LEU A 15 13.32 7.17 0.78
CA LEU A 15 13.97 6.07 1.50
C LEU A 15 15.27 6.52 2.17
N GLU A 16 16.07 7.32 1.48
CA GLU A 16 17.33 7.85 2.02
C GLU A 16 17.12 8.73 3.26
N ARG A 17 16.06 9.55 3.27
CA ARG A 17 15.65 10.33 4.46
C ARG A 17 15.34 9.44 5.67
N TRP A 18 15.02 8.17 5.45
CA TRP A 18 14.78 7.17 6.49
C TRP A 18 15.99 6.25 6.74
N GLY A 19 17.13 6.50 6.09
CA GLY A 19 18.32 5.66 6.17
C GLY A 19 18.16 4.29 5.49
N LEU A 20 17.23 4.19 4.53
CA LEU A 20 16.90 2.96 3.82
C LEU A 20 17.32 3.02 2.35
N ARG A 21 17.59 1.85 1.77
CA ARG A 21 17.79 1.66 0.34
C ARG A 21 16.64 0.82 -0.25
N PRO A 22 16.31 0.97 -1.55
CA PRO A 22 15.17 0.28 -2.17
C PRO A 22 15.13 -1.24 -2.00
N ARG A 23 16.27 -1.90 -1.80
CA ARG A 23 16.36 -3.36 -1.61
C ARG A 23 16.26 -3.81 -0.15
N GLN A 24 16.25 -2.88 0.81
CA GLN A 24 16.12 -3.18 2.24
C GLN A 24 14.66 -3.35 2.67
N ILE A 25 13.72 -2.83 1.89
CA ILE A 25 12.29 -2.99 2.12
C ILE A 25 11.59 -3.53 0.87
N LYS A 26 10.33 -3.95 1.02
CA LYS A 26 9.48 -4.29 -0.11
C LYS A 26 8.66 -3.06 -0.50
N ILE A 27 8.76 -2.66 -1.77
CA ILE A 27 7.98 -1.55 -2.33
C ILE A 27 6.81 -2.16 -3.08
N LEU A 28 5.64 -2.16 -2.45
CA LEU A 28 4.43 -2.77 -2.99
C LEU A 28 3.78 -1.85 -4.02
N CYS A 29 3.28 -2.45 -5.11
CA CYS A 29 2.55 -1.71 -6.13
C CYS A 29 1.38 -2.55 -6.68
N ASP A 30 0.42 -1.87 -7.29
CA ASP A 30 -0.76 -2.48 -7.90
C ASP A 30 -0.36 -3.54 -8.94
N ASP A 31 -1.00 -4.71 -8.92
CA ASP A 31 -0.66 -5.80 -9.84
C ASP A 31 -0.79 -5.41 -11.32
N ALA A 32 -1.66 -4.44 -11.64
CA ALA A 32 -1.84 -3.95 -13.01
C ALA A 32 -0.58 -3.28 -13.58
N VAL A 33 0.31 -2.71 -12.74
CA VAL A 33 1.54 -2.07 -13.22
C VAL A 33 2.58 -3.08 -13.75
N PHE A 34 2.38 -4.37 -13.45
CA PHE A 34 3.22 -5.47 -13.91
C PHE A 34 2.78 -6.02 -15.27
N ALA A 35 1.59 -5.67 -15.75
CA ALA A 35 1.15 -6.04 -17.08
C ALA A 35 2.05 -5.36 -18.15
N ARG A 36 2.31 -6.10 -19.23
CA ARG A 36 3.13 -5.60 -20.34
C ARG A 36 2.30 -4.66 -21.20
N ASN A 37 2.44 -3.35 -20.97
CA ASN A 37 1.58 -2.33 -21.58
C ASN A 37 2.28 -1.48 -22.65
N GLY A 38 3.40 -1.97 -23.21
CA GLY A 38 4.04 -1.31 -24.36
C GLY A 38 4.86 -0.05 -24.06
N SER A 39 5.30 0.18 -22.80
CA SER A 39 6.40 1.12 -22.50
C SER A 39 7.65 0.73 -23.32
N PRO A 40 8.55 1.68 -23.67
CA PRO A 40 9.81 1.38 -24.36
C PRO A 40 10.61 0.24 -23.70
N ASN A 41 10.43 0.00 -22.40
CA ASN A 41 11.08 -1.05 -21.62
C ASN A 41 10.14 -2.21 -21.19
N GLY A 42 8.93 -2.27 -21.75
CA GLY A 42 7.97 -3.37 -21.59
C GLY A 42 6.90 -3.22 -20.50
N SER A 43 7.17 -2.48 -19.41
CA SER A 43 6.19 -2.19 -18.34
C SER A 43 6.68 -1.04 -17.42
N VAL A 44 5.76 -0.44 -16.65
CA VAL A 44 6.10 0.55 -15.59
C VAL A 44 7.13 -0.03 -14.63
N THR A 45 7.01 -1.31 -14.30
CA THR A 45 7.92 -2.00 -13.39
C THR A 45 9.33 -2.18 -13.96
N GLY A 46 9.47 -2.25 -15.28
CA GLY A 46 10.77 -2.24 -15.97
C GLY A 46 11.52 -0.94 -15.74
N ASP A 47 10.83 0.20 -15.90
CA ASP A 47 11.39 1.54 -15.70
C ASP A 47 11.87 1.73 -14.25
N PHE A 48 11.03 1.37 -13.28
CA PHE A 48 11.39 1.44 -11.85
C PHE A 48 12.56 0.52 -11.50
N LYS A 49 12.61 -0.69 -12.08
CA LYS A 49 13.73 -1.63 -11.88
C LYS A 49 15.04 -1.06 -12.43
N MET A 50 15.02 -0.44 -13.61
CA MET A 50 16.20 0.21 -14.20
C MET A 50 16.67 1.39 -13.36
N ALA A 51 15.75 2.15 -12.77
CA ALA A 51 16.05 3.22 -11.82
C ALA A 51 16.52 2.73 -10.43
N GLY A 52 16.68 1.41 -10.24
CA GLY A 52 17.18 0.81 -9.01
C GLY A 52 16.13 0.63 -7.91
N VAL A 53 14.84 0.77 -8.24
CA VAL A 53 13.70 0.69 -7.31
C VAL A 53 12.82 -0.50 -7.70
N PRO A 54 13.18 -1.74 -7.35
CA PRO A 54 12.39 -2.91 -7.73
C PRO A 54 11.04 -2.90 -7.01
N LEU A 55 9.96 -2.93 -7.78
CA LEU A 55 8.59 -3.04 -7.28
C LEU A 55 8.19 -4.49 -7.07
N GLN A 56 7.30 -4.72 -6.11
CA GLN A 56 6.73 -6.03 -5.79
C GLN A 56 5.20 -5.99 -5.96
N PRO A 57 4.60 -6.99 -6.66
CA PRO A 57 3.16 -7.10 -6.74
C PRO A 57 2.54 -7.35 -5.36
N VAL A 58 1.40 -6.73 -5.10
CA VAL A 58 0.61 -6.94 -3.87
C VAL A 58 -0.02 -8.33 -3.86
N GLY A 59 -0.42 -8.84 -5.02
CA GLY A 59 -1.25 -10.04 -5.12
C GLY A 59 -2.69 -9.76 -4.67
N LYS A 60 -3.25 -8.60 -5.04
CA LYS A 60 -4.54 -8.10 -4.55
C LYS A 60 -5.72 -9.03 -4.89
N ASN A 61 -5.59 -9.89 -5.90
CA ASN A 61 -6.63 -10.82 -6.34
C ASN A 61 -7.01 -11.90 -5.31
N VAL A 62 -6.24 -12.04 -4.24
CA VAL A 62 -6.57 -12.95 -3.11
C VAL A 62 -7.70 -12.41 -2.21
N ALA A 63 -8.08 -11.15 -2.36
CA ALA A 63 -9.13 -10.50 -1.59
C ALA A 63 -9.97 -9.56 -2.46
N THR A 64 -11.28 -9.47 -2.20
CA THR A 64 -12.10 -8.43 -2.81
C THR A 64 -11.73 -7.05 -2.26
N LEU A 65 -12.14 -5.98 -2.96
CA LEU A 65 -11.94 -4.61 -2.48
C LEU A 65 -12.50 -4.42 -1.07
N GLU A 66 -13.73 -4.90 -0.85
CA GLU A 66 -14.46 -4.81 0.42
C GLU A 66 -13.75 -5.59 1.52
N ALA A 67 -13.29 -6.81 1.22
CA ALA A 67 -12.52 -7.61 2.17
C ALA A 67 -11.22 -6.89 2.59
N GLY A 68 -10.53 -6.26 1.63
CA GLY A 68 -9.34 -5.45 1.89
C GLY A 68 -9.62 -4.23 2.78
N LEU A 69 -10.69 -3.47 2.47
CA LEU A 69 -11.11 -2.31 3.26
C LEU A 69 -11.56 -2.72 4.67
N GLY A 70 -12.31 -3.82 4.79
CA GLY A 70 -12.74 -4.38 6.07
C GLY A 70 -11.55 -4.80 6.93
N ALA A 71 -10.53 -5.43 6.34
CA ALA A 71 -9.30 -5.80 7.05
C ALA A 71 -8.52 -4.56 7.54
N LEU A 72 -8.40 -3.53 6.70
CA LEU A 72 -7.76 -2.27 7.08
C LEU A 72 -8.51 -1.59 8.24
N LYS A 73 -9.83 -1.44 8.11
CA LYS A 73 -10.72 -0.90 9.15
C LYS A 73 -10.59 -1.66 10.46
N SER A 74 -10.54 -2.99 10.40
CA SER A 74 -10.38 -3.86 11.57
C SER A 74 -9.07 -3.57 12.29
N ARG A 75 -7.94 -3.47 11.57
CA ARG A 75 -6.64 -3.14 12.17
C ARG A 75 -6.61 -1.74 12.80
N LEU A 76 -7.19 -0.75 12.14
CA LEU A 76 -7.30 0.61 12.68
C LEU A 76 -8.18 0.64 13.95
N SER A 77 -9.26 -0.15 13.98
CA SER A 77 -10.15 -0.22 15.14
C SER A 77 -9.52 -0.92 16.35
N SER A 78 -8.60 -1.86 16.10
CA SER A 78 -7.85 -2.60 17.13
C SER A 78 -6.74 -1.79 17.77
N THR A 79 -6.31 -0.69 17.14
CA THR A 79 -5.19 0.13 17.60
C THR A 79 -5.36 0.58 19.05
N ARG A 80 -4.39 0.20 19.89
CA ARG A 80 -4.36 0.47 21.34
C ARG A 80 -5.55 -0.09 22.12
N LYS A 81 -6.34 -0.99 21.54
CA LYS A 81 -7.50 -1.63 22.19
C LYS A 81 -7.32 -3.14 22.32
N ASN A 82 -6.85 -3.79 21.25
CA ASN A 82 -6.64 -5.22 21.22
C ASN A 82 -5.21 -5.53 20.77
N PHE A 83 -4.36 -5.88 21.73
CA PHE A 83 -2.95 -6.19 21.49
C PHE A 83 -2.72 -7.63 21.00
N THR A 84 -3.73 -8.49 21.00
CA THR A 84 -3.64 -9.86 20.47
C THR A 84 -4.06 -9.97 19.01
N ALA A 85 -4.66 -8.92 18.45
CA ALA A 85 -4.98 -8.79 17.03
C ALA A 85 -3.98 -7.87 16.32
N PRO A 86 -3.75 -8.03 15.00
CA PRO A 86 -2.99 -7.06 14.23
C PRO A 86 -3.61 -5.65 14.31
N TRP A 87 -2.77 -4.63 14.46
CA TRP A 87 -3.18 -3.23 14.54
C TRP A 87 -2.24 -2.34 13.70
N LEU A 88 -2.64 -1.08 13.49
CA LEU A 88 -1.87 -0.12 12.70
C LEU A 88 -1.76 1.23 13.42
N THR A 89 -0.59 1.85 13.32
CA THR A 89 -0.40 3.27 13.65
C THR A 89 0.24 3.98 12.48
N TRP A 90 -0.01 5.27 12.38
CA TRP A 90 0.67 6.15 11.45
C TRP A 90 1.20 7.36 12.22
N SER A 91 2.15 8.07 11.61
CA SER A 91 2.70 9.31 12.14
C SER A 91 2.00 10.51 11.52
N THR A 92 2.04 11.67 12.17
CA THR A 92 1.56 12.94 11.60
C THR A 92 2.33 13.38 10.36
N ARG A 93 3.48 12.75 10.06
CA ARG A 93 4.22 12.96 8.80
C ARG A 93 3.56 12.26 7.60
N CYS A 94 2.60 11.37 7.83
CA CYS A 94 1.80 10.75 6.78
C CYS A 94 0.75 11.73 6.26
N ALA A 95 1.19 12.87 5.71
CA ALA A 95 0.32 14.00 5.37
C ALA A 95 -0.81 13.63 4.39
N ALA A 96 -0.53 12.80 3.39
CA ALA A 96 -1.56 12.31 2.46
C ALA A 96 -2.63 11.48 3.17
N TRP A 97 -2.23 10.67 4.17
CA TRP A 97 -3.17 9.89 4.96
C TRP A 97 -4.07 10.80 5.80
N GLU A 98 -3.47 11.73 6.55
CA GLU A 98 -4.20 12.71 7.38
C GLU A 98 -5.15 13.58 6.55
N ALA A 99 -4.74 13.98 5.36
CA ALA A 99 -5.51 14.88 4.51
C ALA A 99 -6.72 14.22 3.84
N THR A 100 -6.66 12.92 3.53
CA THR A 100 -7.70 12.28 2.70
C THR A 100 -8.49 11.20 3.42
N VAL A 101 -7.83 10.32 4.20
CA VAL A 101 -8.46 9.11 4.73
C VAL A 101 -9.59 9.39 5.71
N PRO A 102 -9.48 10.36 6.65
CA PRO A 102 -10.58 10.69 7.56
C PRO A 102 -11.84 11.22 6.87
N SER A 103 -11.71 11.78 5.66
CA SER A 103 -12.80 12.41 4.90
C SER A 103 -13.39 11.56 3.78
N LEU A 104 -12.93 10.31 3.60
CA LEU A 104 -13.43 9.45 2.53
C LEU A 104 -14.91 9.14 2.72
N SER A 105 -15.71 9.48 1.71
CA SER A 105 -17.14 9.16 1.69
C SER A 105 -17.37 7.70 1.30
N ARG A 106 -18.38 7.07 1.88
CA ARG A 106 -18.83 5.72 1.50
C ARG A 106 -19.67 5.78 0.24
N ASP A 107 -19.61 4.72 -0.55
CA ASP A 107 -20.48 4.58 -1.71
C ASP A 107 -21.96 4.41 -1.25
N PRO A 108 -22.91 5.16 -1.85
CA PRO A 108 -24.32 5.13 -1.43
C PRO A 108 -25.02 3.81 -1.75
N SER A 109 -24.54 3.06 -2.75
CA SER A 109 -25.09 1.77 -3.16
C SER A 109 -24.42 0.59 -2.43
N ASN A 110 -23.19 0.76 -1.97
CA ASN A 110 -22.47 -0.24 -1.17
C ASN A 110 -21.58 0.42 -0.11
N VAL A 111 -22.07 0.46 1.13
CA VAL A 111 -21.40 1.12 2.26
C VAL A 111 -20.04 0.52 2.64
N GLU A 112 -19.71 -0.68 2.17
CA GLU A 112 -18.40 -1.31 2.37
C GLU A 112 -17.35 -0.84 1.34
N ARG A 113 -17.76 0.01 0.38
CA ARG A 113 -16.88 0.64 -0.61
C ARG A 113 -16.72 2.14 -0.33
N ILE A 114 -15.63 2.69 -0.84
CA ILE A 114 -15.41 4.13 -0.95
C ILE A 114 -16.15 4.63 -2.19
N ALA A 115 -16.78 5.80 -2.08
CA ALA A 115 -17.47 6.43 -3.20
C ALA A 115 -16.48 6.71 -4.36
N SER A 116 -16.97 6.63 -5.60
CA SER A 116 -16.15 6.97 -6.77
C SER A 116 -15.69 8.43 -6.76
N GLY A 117 -14.52 8.70 -7.34
CA GLY A 117 -13.96 10.06 -7.47
C GLY A 117 -13.33 10.65 -6.22
N GLN A 118 -13.20 9.87 -5.14
CA GLN A 118 -12.51 10.29 -3.92
C GLN A 118 -10.98 10.18 -4.06
N ALA A 119 -10.22 10.97 -3.29
CA ALA A 119 -8.76 10.91 -3.24
C ALA A 119 -8.27 9.74 -2.33
N ASP A 120 -8.57 8.52 -2.75
CA ASP A 120 -8.42 7.30 -1.94
C ASP A 120 -7.02 6.65 -1.97
N HIS A 121 -6.09 7.18 -2.76
CA HIS A 121 -4.77 6.56 -3.01
C HIS A 121 -3.99 6.21 -1.74
N ALA A 122 -4.04 7.06 -0.70
CA ALA A 122 -3.39 6.76 0.59
C ALA A 122 -4.06 5.59 1.33
N CYS A 123 -5.40 5.53 1.30
CA CYS A 123 -6.18 4.42 1.85
C CYS A 123 -5.86 3.12 1.11
N ASP A 124 -5.78 3.19 -0.22
CA ASP A 124 -5.47 2.05 -1.09
C ASP A 124 -4.06 1.52 -0.88
N ALA A 125 -3.06 2.39 -0.70
CA ALA A 125 -1.71 1.97 -0.30
C ALA A 125 -1.71 1.24 1.06
N GLY A 126 -2.47 1.73 2.04
CA GLY A 126 -2.64 1.05 3.33
C GLY A 126 -3.34 -0.31 3.18
N ARG A 127 -4.39 -0.38 2.36
CA ARG A 127 -5.12 -1.61 2.04
C ARG A 127 -4.20 -2.64 1.40
N TYR A 128 -3.33 -2.25 0.49
CA TYR A 128 -2.32 -3.12 -0.13
C TYR A 128 -1.34 -3.69 0.88
N ALA A 129 -0.82 -2.88 1.80
CA ALA A 129 0.04 -3.36 2.87
C ALA A 129 -0.68 -4.40 3.77
N VAL A 130 -1.96 -4.16 4.08
CA VAL A 130 -2.77 -5.09 4.88
C VAL A 130 -3.01 -6.41 4.15
N ILE A 131 -3.42 -6.37 2.88
CA ILE A 131 -3.63 -7.57 2.07
C ILE A 131 -2.33 -8.36 1.96
N TRP A 132 -1.24 -7.70 1.56
CA TRP A 132 0.05 -8.37 1.39
C TRP A 132 0.52 -9.01 2.70
N SER A 133 0.44 -8.29 3.82
CA SER A 133 0.83 -8.86 5.13
C SER A 133 -0.04 -10.03 5.56
N ASN A 134 -1.36 -10.01 5.31
CA ASN A 134 -2.23 -11.15 5.60
C ASN A 134 -1.87 -12.41 4.80
N THR A 135 -1.38 -12.26 3.56
CA THR A 135 -0.97 -13.41 2.73
C THR A 135 0.36 -14.03 3.18
N LYS A 136 1.21 -13.26 3.87
CA LYS A 136 2.54 -13.71 4.29
C LYS A 136 2.59 -14.19 5.72
N TRP A 137 1.71 -13.65 6.56
CA TRP A 137 1.62 -14.00 7.97
C TRP A 137 0.27 -14.65 8.21
N LEU A 138 0.14 -15.91 7.82
CA LEU A 138 -0.99 -16.74 8.22
C LEU A 138 -0.99 -16.81 9.75
N THR A 139 -2.12 -16.49 10.37
CA THR A 139 -2.33 -16.59 11.82
C THR A 139 -1.81 -17.94 12.34
N GLY A 140 -0.80 -17.90 13.21
CA GLY A 140 -0.25 -19.08 13.91
C GLY A 140 1.23 -19.42 13.66
N GLN A 141 2.00 -18.68 12.84
CA GLN A 141 3.39 -19.08 12.49
C GLN A 141 4.45 -17.98 12.49
N THR A 142 4.46 -17.04 13.44
CA THR A 142 5.52 -16.01 13.41
C THR A 142 5.73 -15.29 14.75
N ASP A 143 6.98 -15.33 15.23
CA ASP A 143 7.51 -14.56 16.36
C ASP A 143 8.00 -13.15 15.97
N VAL A 144 7.77 -12.71 14.73
CA VAL A 144 8.31 -11.43 14.25
C VAL A 144 7.25 -10.33 14.26
N ARG A 145 7.59 -9.24 14.97
CA ARG A 145 6.87 -7.97 14.89
C ARG A 145 7.26 -7.26 13.60
N VAL A 146 6.27 -6.91 12.79
CA VAL A 146 6.43 -5.98 11.67
C VAL A 146 6.24 -4.56 12.22
N TRP A 147 7.25 -3.72 12.01
CA TRP A 147 7.23 -2.28 12.33
C TRP A 147 6.45 -1.51 11.28
#